data_AF-A0A1Q3A0R9-F1
#
_entry.id   AF-A0A1Q3A0R9-F1
#
_cell.length_a   1.000
_cell.length_b   1.000
_cell.length_c   1.000
_cell.angle_alpha   90.00
_cell.angle_beta   90.00
_cell.angle_gamma   90.00
#
_symmetry.space_group_name_H-M   'P 1'
#
loop_
_entity.id
_entity.type
_entity.pdbx_description
1 polymer ?
#
loop_
_entity_poly.entity_id
_entity_poly.type
_entity_poly.pdbx_seq_one_letter_code
_entity_poly.pdbx_strand_id
1 'polypeptide(L)'
;MSGLYPIPDTRFESTFKRALNREAEKQRTLQWKKMGVEDPLVINQLQKNQPVKINSYVVCKVVARDVIFMPLVQGLLWTSLLITMKPWLRSVIQNGRKFGTFIYRTVLGTDLIKKKQV
;
A
#
# COMPACT_ATOMS: atom_id res chain seq x y z
N MET A 1 -20.17 -18.35 -39.32
CA MET A 1 -18.90 -18.00 -38.66
C MET A 1 -19.17 -16.89 -37.66
N SER A 2 -19.58 -17.24 -36.45
CA SER A 2 -19.79 -16.28 -35.35
C SER A 2 -18.43 -15.85 -34.82
N GLY A 3 -17.95 -14.70 -35.29
CA GLY A 3 -16.72 -14.08 -34.80
C GLY A 3 -16.81 -13.89 -33.29
N LEU A 4 -15.84 -14.44 -32.57
CA LEU A 4 -15.71 -14.31 -31.12
C LEU A 4 -15.43 -12.84 -30.81
N TYR A 5 -16.47 -12.08 -30.43
CA TYR A 5 -16.28 -10.68 -30.07
C TYR A 5 -15.56 -10.64 -28.72
N PRO A 6 -14.33 -10.09 -28.63
CA PRO A 6 -13.62 -10.03 -27.38
C PRO A 6 -14.41 -9.15 -26.42
N ILE A 7 -14.78 -9.71 -25.26
CA ILE A 7 -15.48 -8.97 -24.21
C ILE A 7 -14.51 -7.90 -23.69
N PRO A 8 -14.84 -6.59 -23.80
CA PRO A 8 -13.96 -5.55 -23.30
C PRO A 8 -13.80 -5.65 -21.78
N ASP A 9 -12.58 -5.47 -21.28
CA ASP A 9 -12.32 -5.49 -19.84
C ASP A 9 -12.86 -4.21 -19.17
N THR A 10 -14.05 -4.34 -18.58
CA THR A 10 -14.74 -3.25 -17.88
C THR A 10 -14.23 -3.03 -16.44
N ARG A 11 -13.29 -3.86 -15.95
CA ARG A 11 -12.78 -3.74 -14.57
C ARG A 11 -11.97 -2.48 -14.37
N PHE A 12 -11.12 -2.13 -15.34
CA PHE A 12 -10.39 -0.88 -15.29
C PHE A 12 -11.34 0.31 -15.32
N GLU A 13 -12.28 0.31 -16.25
CA GLU A 13 -13.25 1.39 -16.42
C GLU A 13 -14.09 1.61 -15.15
N SER A 14 -14.63 0.54 -14.58
CA SER A 14 -15.42 0.61 -13.34
C SER A 14 -14.60 1.09 -12.15
N THR A 15 -13.36 0.61 -12.02
CA THR A 15 -12.43 1.04 -10.95
C THR A 15 -12.04 2.51 -11.12
N PHE A 16 -11.75 2.93 -12.35
CA PHE A 16 -11.35 4.29 -12.68
C PHE A 16 -12.50 5.28 -12.47
N LYS A 17 -13.71 4.96 -12.93
CA LYS A 17 -14.92 5.76 -12.68
C LYS A 17 -15.16 5.92 -11.18
N ARG A 18 -14.97 4.86 -10.39
CA ARG A 18 -15.10 4.92 -8.93
C ARG A 18 -14.06 5.84 -8.29
N ALA A 19 -12.80 5.77 -8.74
CA ALA A 19 -11.73 6.63 -8.24
C ALA A 19 -11.95 8.11 -8.60
N LEU A 20 -12.37 8.39 -9.84
CA LEU A 20 -12.74 9.73 -10.29
C LEU A 20 -13.86 10.34 -9.46
N ASN A 21 -14.96 9.60 -9.29
CA ASN A 21 -16.11 10.08 -8.52
C ASN A 21 -15.72 10.41 -7.07
N ARG A 22 -14.90 9.56 -6.45
CA ARG A 22 -14.39 9.77 -5.09
C ARG A 22 -13.54 11.04 -4.95
N GLU A 23 -12.62 11.30 -5.88
CA GLU A 23 -11.79 12.52 -5.84
C GLU A 23 -12.61 13.77 -6.17
N ALA A 24 -13.56 13.67 -7.09
CA ALA A 24 -14.44 14.78 -7.43
C ALA A 24 -15.35 15.17 -6.26
N GLU A 25 -15.91 14.19 -5.53
CA GLU A 25 -16.66 14.42 -4.28
C GLU A 25 -15.79 15.04 -3.19
N LYS A 26 -14.54 14.58 -3.05
CA LYS A 26 -13.59 15.14 -2.10
C LYS A 26 -13.25 16.60 -2.41
N GLN A 27 -13.06 16.95 -3.68
CA GLN A 27 -12.85 18.36 -4.05
C GLN A 27 -14.09 19.21 -3.79
N ARG A 28 -15.28 18.67 -4.07
CA ARG A 28 -16.56 19.34 -3.84
C ARG A 28 -16.79 19.66 -2.36
N THR A 29 -16.60 18.67 -1.49
CA THR A 29 -16.72 18.87 -0.03
C THR A 29 -15.70 19.88 0.49
N LEU A 30 -14.46 19.88 -0.04
CA LEU A 30 -13.47 20.90 0.29
C LEU A 30 -13.88 22.31 -0.17
N GLN A 31 -14.51 22.45 -1.34
CA GLN A 31 -15.03 23.74 -1.80
C GLN A 31 -16.18 24.24 -0.91
N TRP A 32 -17.10 23.37 -0.52
CA TRP A 32 -18.21 23.74 0.37
C TRP A 32 -17.75 24.14 1.77
N LYS A 33 -16.75 23.43 2.31
CA LYS A 33 -16.10 23.82 3.57
C LYS A 33 -15.44 25.20 3.47
N LYS A 34 -14.79 25.52 2.34
CA LYS A 34 -14.23 26.86 2.10
C LYS A 34 -15.30 27.94 1.99
N MET A 35 -16.51 27.60 1.56
CA MET A 35 -17.66 28.51 1.51
C MET A 35 -18.40 28.63 2.85
N GLY A 36 -17.95 27.95 3.92
CA GLY A 36 -18.57 28.02 5.24
C GLY A 36 -19.90 27.29 5.36
N VAL A 37 -20.21 26.37 4.43
CA VAL A 37 -21.46 25.60 4.45
C VAL A 37 -21.24 24.31 5.24
N GLU A 38 -21.58 24.32 6.53
CA GLU A 38 -21.47 23.15 7.42
C GLU A 38 -22.81 22.41 7.64
N ASP A 39 -23.94 22.98 7.18
CA ASP A 39 -25.26 22.41 7.41
C ASP A 39 -25.58 21.19 6.52
N PRO A 40 -25.95 20.03 7.11
CA PRO A 40 -26.19 18.79 6.37
C PRO A 40 -27.38 18.86 5.40
N LEU A 41 -28.37 19.72 5.65
CA LEU A 41 -29.53 19.92 4.77
C LEU A 41 -29.16 20.68 3.49
N VAL A 42 -28.30 21.71 3.61
CA VAL A 42 -27.86 22.54 2.48
C VAL A 42 -26.91 21.75 1.58
N ILE A 43 -26.06 20.91 2.17
CA ILE A 43 -25.15 20.00 1.44
C ILE A 43 -25.94 19.06 0.53
N ASN A 44 -27.03 18.46 1.01
CA ASN A 44 -27.87 17.54 0.20
C ASN A 44 -28.58 18.26 -0.96
N GLN A 45 -29.04 19.49 -0.74
CA GLN A 45 -29.67 20.30 -1.79
C GLN A 45 -28.65 20.77 -2.85
N LEU A 46 -27.47 21.21 -2.41
CA LEU A 46 -26.36 21.56 -3.31
C LEU A 46 -25.89 20.33 -4.09
N GLN A 47 -25.85 19.16 -3.45
CA GLN A 47 -25.50 17.88 -4.07
C GLN A 47 -26.42 17.53 -5.24
N LYS A 48 -27.73 17.75 -5.05
CA LYS A 48 -28.78 17.51 -6.03
C LYS A 48 -28.78 18.53 -7.18
N ASN A 49 -28.44 19.80 -6.90
CA ASN A 49 -28.52 20.89 -7.89
C ASN A 49 -27.29 21.04 -8.79
N GLN A 50 -26.10 20.64 -8.31
CA GLN A 50 -24.89 20.67 -9.16
C GLN A 50 -24.40 19.25 -9.48
N PRO A 51 -24.45 18.81 -10.74
CA PRO A 51 -23.81 17.56 -11.13
C PRO A 51 -22.28 17.69 -10.96
N VAL A 52 -21.63 16.57 -10.67
CA VAL A 52 -20.18 16.50 -10.48
C VAL A 52 -19.48 16.94 -11.77
N LYS A 53 -18.88 18.14 -11.77
CA LYS A 53 -18.05 18.59 -12.90
C LYS A 53 -16.70 17.88 -12.84
N ILE A 54 -16.51 16.90 -13.72
CA ILE A 54 -15.24 16.20 -13.90
C ILE A 54 -14.31 17.14 -14.68
N ASN A 55 -13.40 17.80 -13.97
CA ASN A 55 -12.36 18.63 -14.57
C ASN A 55 -11.15 17.76 -14.98
N SER A 56 -10.47 18.09 -16.09
CA SER A 56 -9.27 17.40 -16.60
C SER A 56 -8.16 17.31 -15.55
N TYR A 57 -8.08 18.28 -14.64
CA TYR A 57 -7.15 18.24 -13.50
C TYR A 57 -7.42 17.07 -12.56
N VAL A 58 -8.69 16.77 -12.27
CA VAL A 58 -9.09 15.64 -11.41
C VAL A 58 -8.69 14.33 -12.08
N VAL A 59 -8.93 14.23 -13.38
CA VAL A 59 -8.56 13.06 -14.19
C VAL A 59 -7.05 12.83 -14.16
N CYS A 60 -6.26 13.86 -14.46
CA CYS A 60 -4.80 13.79 -14.45
C CYS A 60 -4.27 13.37 -13.06
N LYS A 61 -4.82 13.96 -11.98
CA LYS A 61 -4.44 13.61 -10.61
C LYS A 61 -4.72 12.15 -10.28
N VAL A 62 -5.90 11.63 -10.65
CA VAL A 62 -6.28 10.23 -10.39
C VAL A 62 -5.39 9.29 -11.19
N VAL A 63 -5.15 9.57 -12.47
CA VAL A 63 -4.25 8.75 -13.31
C VAL A 63 -2.84 8.72 -12.74
N ALA A 64 -2.28 9.88 -12.38
CA ALA A 64 -0.94 9.94 -11.80
C ALA A 64 -0.84 9.13 -10.50
N ARG A 65 -1.84 9.25 -9.62
CA ARG A 65 -1.82 8.54 -8.33
C ARG A 65 -2.04 7.02 -8.48
N ASP A 66 -3.11 6.63 -9.16
CA ASP A 66 -3.60 5.25 -9.11
C ASP A 66 -3.00 4.37 -10.21
N VAL A 67 -2.64 4.95 -11.36
CA VAL A 67 -2.07 4.19 -12.50
C VAL A 67 -0.55 4.24 -12.50
N ILE A 68 0.06 5.33 -12.04
CA ILE A 68 1.53 5.50 -12.08
C ILE A 68 2.14 5.26 -10.71
N PHE A 69 1.72 6.01 -9.68
CA PHE A 69 2.34 5.95 -8.36
C PHE A 69 2.07 4.64 -7.62
N MET A 70 0.83 4.15 -7.61
CA MET A 70 0.47 2.93 -6.88
C MET A 70 1.28 1.70 -7.31
N PRO A 71 1.42 1.36 -8.61
CA PRO A 71 2.27 0.24 -9.02
C PRO A 71 3.77 0.50 -8.76
N LEU A 72 4.23 1.74 -8.89
CA LEU A 72 5.63 2.10 -8.58
C LEU A 72 5.98 1.84 -7.11
N VAL A 73 5.12 2.30 -6.20
CA VAL A 73 5.30 2.11 -4.76
C VAL A 73 5.22 0.63 -4.40
N GLN A 74 4.28 -0.11 -4.98
CA GLN A 74 4.17 -1.55 -4.75
C GLN A 74 5.43 -2.31 -5.19
N GLY A 75 5.99 -1.97 -6.37
CA GLY A 75 7.24 -2.56 -6.85
C GLY A 75 8.44 -2.21 -5.97
N LEU A 76 8.58 -0.93 -5.60
CA LEU A 76 9.66 -0.45 -4.73
C LEU A 76 9.61 -1.08 -3.33
N LEU A 77 8.41 -1.18 -2.75
CA LEU A 77 8.24 -1.80 -1.43
C LEU A 77 8.58 -3.31 -1.46
N TRP A 78 8.10 -4.04 -2.47
CA TRP A 78 8.40 -5.46 -2.59
C TRP A 78 9.88 -5.75 -2.81
N THR A 79 10.53 -4.96 -3.67
CA THR A 79 11.97 -5.11 -3.92
C THR A 79 12.79 -4.74 -2.69
N SER A 80 12.44 -3.65 -2.00
CA SER A 80 13.08 -3.25 -0.75
C SER A 80 12.94 -4.31 0.35
N LEU A 81 11.74 -4.90 0.48
CA LEU A 81 11.48 -5.99 1.42
C LEU A 81 12.37 -7.21 1.12
N LEU A 82 12.44 -7.62 -0.15
CA LEU A 82 13.27 -8.76 -0.55
C LEU A 82 14.78 -8.51 -0.32
N ILE A 83 15.26 -7.30 -0.61
CA ILE A 83 16.66 -6.91 -0.36
C ILE A 83 16.96 -6.99 1.15
N THR A 84 16.04 -6.51 1.99
CA THR A 84 16.21 -6.49 3.45
C THR A 84 16.14 -7.88 4.07
N MET A 85 15.40 -8.79 3.45
CA MET A 85 15.25 -10.17 3.95
C MET A 85 16.57 -10.96 3.95
N LYS A 86 17.48 -10.68 3.01
CA LYS A 86 18.76 -11.39 2.87
C LYS A 86 19.74 -11.16 4.05
N PRO A 87 20.08 -9.91 4.46
CA PRO A 87 20.88 -9.70 5.67
C PRO A 87 20.13 -10.08 6.95
N TRP A 88 18.80 -9.94 6.98
CA TRP A 88 17.99 -10.34 8.13
C TRP A 88 18.10 -11.85 8.39
N LEU A 89 17.95 -12.69 7.36
CA LEU A 89 18.14 -14.14 7.49
C LEU A 89 19.55 -14.49 7.99
N ARG A 90 20.58 -13.81 7.49
CA ARG A 90 21.96 -14.03 7.96
C ARG A 90 22.10 -13.72 9.45
N SER A 91 21.49 -12.64 9.92
CA SER A 91 21.48 -12.27 11.34
C SER A 91 20.75 -13.31 12.20
N VAL A 92 19.58 -13.78 11.76
CA VAL A 92 18.81 -14.83 12.45
C VAL A 92 19.62 -16.13 12.57
N ILE A 93 20.31 -16.55 11.50
CA ILE A 93 21.17 -17.75 11.52
C ILE A 93 22.34 -17.58 12.49
N GLN A 94 22.99 -16.41 12.51
CA GLN A 94 24.09 -16.14 13.44
C GLN A 94 23.63 -16.17 14.90
N ASN A 95 22.48 -15.54 15.19
CA ASN A 95 21.91 -15.54 16.53
C ASN A 95 21.45 -16.95 16.95
N GLY A 96 20.85 -17.71 16.04
CA GLY A 96 20.48 -19.11 16.27
C GLY A 96 21.71 -19.98 16.57
N ARG A 97 22.81 -19.82 15.84
CA ARG A 97 24.08 -20.53 16.11
C ARG A 97 24.66 -20.16 17.48
N LYS A 98 24.68 -18.88 17.83
CA LYS A 98 25.15 -18.41 19.14
C LYS A 98 24.29 -18.98 20.27
N PHE A 99 22.97 -18.93 20.12
CA PHE A 99 22.04 -19.46 21.10
C PHE A 99 22.16 -20.98 21.24
N GLY A 100 22.26 -21.71 20.12
CA GLY A 100 22.48 -23.16 20.14
C GLY A 100 23.80 -23.53 20.81
N THR A 101 24.87 -22.78 20.54
CA THR A 101 26.17 -22.99 21.21
C THR A 101 26.09 -22.69 22.71
N PHE A 102 25.34 -21.65 23.09
CA PHE A 102 25.11 -21.30 24.49
C PHE A 102 24.36 -22.43 25.22
N ILE A 103 23.20 -22.86 24.70
CA ILE A 103 22.43 -23.97 25.28
C ILE A 103 23.27 -25.25 25.36
N TYR A 104 24.00 -25.60 24.29
CA TYR A 104 24.87 -26.77 24.28
C TYR A 104 25.93 -26.71 25.40
N ARG A 105 26.60 -25.56 25.58
CA ARG A 105 27.59 -25.37 26.64
C ARG A 105 26.99 -25.40 28.04
N THR A 106 25.80 -24.82 28.21
CA THR A 106 25.07 -24.82 29.48
C THR A 106 24.62 -26.23 29.86
N VAL A 107 24.07 -27.00 28.91
CA VAL A 107 23.54 -28.35 29.17
C VAL A 107 24.66 -29.37 29.39
N LEU A 108 25.74 -29.31 28.62
CA LEU A 108 26.88 -30.24 28.79
C LEU A 108 27.87 -29.81 29.88
N GLY A 109 27.67 -28.64 30.49
CA GLY A 109 28.57 -28.13 31.53
C GLY A 109 30.02 -27.94 31.05
N THR A 110 30.26 -27.81 29.74
CA THR A 110 31.63 -27.67 29.20
C THR A 110 32.32 -26.38 29.63
N ASP A 111 31.56 -25.36 30.08
CA ASP A 111 32.10 -24.15 30.70
C ASP A 111 32.59 -24.38 32.15
N LEU A 112 32.25 -25.52 32.79
CA LEU A 112 32.73 -25.91 34.12
C LEU A 112 34.03 -26.73 34.06
N ILE A 113 34.39 -27.26 32.90
CA ILE A 113 35.65 -27.99 32.71
C ILE A 113 36.74 -26.96 32.39
N LYS A 114 37.51 -26.56 33.40
CA LYS A 114 38.71 -25.71 33.25
C LYS A 114 39.65 -26.37 32.24
N LYS A 115 39.78 -25.78 31.04
CA LYS A 115 40.67 -26.27 30.00
C LYS A 115 42.10 -26.26 30.54
N LYS A 116 42.68 -27.43 30.76
CA LYS A 116 44.09 -27.57 31.18
C LYS A 116 44.96 -27.03 30.05
N GLN A 117 45.62 -25.90 30.29
CA GLN A 117 46.67 -25.43 29.39
C GLN A 117 47.80 -26.46 29.43
N VAL A 118 48.13 -27.00 28.26
CA VAL A 118 49.35 -27.76 28.01
C VAL A 118 50.31 -26.81 27.34
#